data_AF-A0AAE4J7A4-F1
#
_entry.id   AF-A0AAE4J7A4-F1
#
_cell.length_a   1.000
_cell.length_b   1.000
_cell.length_c   1.000
_cell.angle_alpha   90.00
_cell.angle_beta   90.00
_cell.angle_gamma   90.00
#
_symmetry.space_group_name_H-M   'P 1'
#
loop_
_entity.id
_entity.type
_entity.pdbx_description
1 polymer ?
#
loop_
_entity_poly.entity_id
_entity_poly.type
_entity_poly.pdbx_seq_one_letter_code
_entity_poly.pdbx_strand_id
1 'polypeptide(L)'
;MKVAILSSAPEHHAKALRSTPDVEVVATASWDAFEPVRLAAEAGARVLCEHPTAAKEADLKAMVDAGGDRLTFASPACHGEAFAVVRKGIADGGIGDLTTVLGSLTTSADGVLGAAAPYLLDLADAVLGGEPARQVYAQTNIVLSGRTGESAAVLTVRYRSGQVASFDCRRSGSATGRPTVTFIGDKGSVQYDAGPRLLDGERPELGGEDLHALLLKDFLAGTGAGPDGPSALRTFRIVQAAYESAHTGQPVDLPPAG
;
A
#
# COMPACT_ATOMS: atom_id res chain seq x y z
N MET A 1 -26.31 13.16 7.52
CA MET A 1 -25.01 13.65 7.03
C MET A 1 -24.64 12.87 5.77
N LYS A 2 -24.14 13.53 4.72
CA LYS A 2 -24.20 12.98 3.35
C LYS A 2 -22.93 12.21 3.00
N VAL A 3 -22.87 10.93 3.37
CA VAL A 3 -21.82 10.03 2.86
C VAL A 3 -21.87 10.04 1.32
N ALA A 4 -20.86 10.62 0.68
CA ALA A 4 -20.66 10.54 -0.75
C ALA A 4 -19.63 9.44 -1.02
N ILE A 5 -20.12 8.26 -1.41
CA ILE A 5 -19.29 7.20 -1.98
C ILE A 5 -19.06 7.60 -3.44
N LEU A 6 -17.88 8.10 -3.75
CA LEU A 6 -17.52 8.49 -5.11
C LEU A 6 -16.68 7.37 -5.73
N SER A 7 -17.26 6.75 -6.75
CA SER A 7 -16.73 5.63 -7.55
C SER A 7 -16.87 4.23 -6.94
N SER A 8 -16.53 3.22 -7.75
CA SER A 8 -16.67 1.77 -7.58
C SER A 8 -15.89 1.23 -6.38
N ALA A 9 -16.27 1.65 -5.18
CA ALA A 9 -15.71 1.14 -3.94
C ALA A 9 -15.81 -0.38 -3.95
N PRO A 10 -14.74 -1.12 -3.58
CA PRO A 10 -14.97 -2.48 -3.19
C PRO A 10 -15.99 -2.43 -2.04
N GLU A 11 -17.11 -3.14 -2.20
CA GLU A 11 -18.36 -2.92 -1.44
C GLU A 11 -18.18 -2.91 0.09
N HIS A 12 -17.08 -3.49 0.58
CA HIS A 12 -16.76 -3.64 2.00
C HIS A 12 -16.51 -2.29 2.71
N HIS A 13 -15.74 -1.35 2.15
CA HIS A 13 -15.49 -0.05 2.79
C HIS A 13 -16.74 0.84 2.81
N ALA A 14 -17.46 0.86 1.69
CA ALA A 14 -18.72 1.58 1.55
C ALA A 14 -19.79 1.11 2.56
N LYS A 15 -19.91 -0.20 2.79
CA LYS A 15 -20.89 -0.77 3.71
C LYS A 15 -20.62 -0.36 5.17
N ALA A 16 -19.37 -0.44 5.60
CA ALA A 16 -18.99 -0.14 6.99
C ALA A 16 -19.16 1.35 7.34
N LEU A 17 -18.92 2.25 6.38
CA LEU A 17 -18.94 3.69 6.64
C LEU A 17 -20.33 4.33 6.54
N ARG A 18 -21.30 3.70 5.88
CA ARG A 18 -22.69 4.20 5.75
C ARG A 18 -23.39 4.47 7.09
N SER A 19 -23.03 3.76 8.14
CA SER A 19 -23.65 3.87 9.47
C SER A 19 -22.94 4.85 10.41
N THR A 20 -21.86 5.51 9.96
CA THR A 20 -21.03 6.35 10.82
C THR A 20 -21.41 7.83 10.69
N PRO A 21 -21.87 8.50 11.76
CA PRO A 21 -22.01 9.96 11.78
C PRO A 21 -20.65 10.63 11.56
N ASP A 22 -20.59 11.81 10.95
CA ASP A 22 -19.37 12.64 10.83
C ASP A 22 -18.28 12.19 9.82
N VAL A 23 -18.57 11.23 8.94
CA VAL A 23 -17.70 10.81 7.83
C VAL A 23 -18.34 11.08 6.48
N GLU A 24 -17.67 11.83 5.59
CA GLU A 24 -18.32 12.29 4.36
C GLU A 24 -17.79 11.68 3.04
N VAL A 25 -16.57 11.13 2.93
CA VAL A 25 -16.10 10.56 1.64
C VAL A 25 -15.14 9.36 1.77
N VAL A 26 -15.43 8.29 1.01
CA VAL A 26 -14.45 7.26 0.58
C VAL A 26 -14.26 7.45 -0.92
N ALA A 27 -13.04 7.70 -1.37
CA ALA A 27 -12.74 7.86 -2.78
C ALA A 27 -11.94 6.65 -3.26
N THR A 28 -12.48 5.97 -4.27
CA THR A 28 -12.06 4.60 -4.57
C THR A 28 -11.31 4.50 -5.88
N ALA A 29 -10.47 3.47 -5.93
CA ALA A 29 -9.51 3.10 -6.96
C ALA A 29 -9.99 3.39 -8.39
N SER A 30 -9.54 4.53 -8.93
CA SER A 30 -9.43 4.74 -10.37
C SER A 30 -8.46 5.88 -10.62
N TRP A 31 -7.91 5.94 -11.83
CA TRP A 31 -7.09 7.04 -12.32
C TRP A 31 -7.80 8.40 -12.22
N ASP A 32 -9.13 8.39 -12.03
CA ASP A 32 -10.00 9.56 -11.88
C ASP A 32 -10.28 9.94 -10.42
N ALA A 33 -9.59 9.34 -9.44
CA ALA A 33 -9.77 9.62 -8.01
C ALA A 33 -9.37 11.06 -7.63
N PHE A 34 -8.59 11.76 -8.46
CA PHE A 34 -8.07 13.09 -8.18
C PHE A 34 -9.15 14.12 -7.83
N GLU A 35 -10.07 14.38 -8.76
CA GLU A 35 -11.04 15.47 -8.62
C GLU A 35 -12.03 15.24 -7.45
N PRO A 36 -12.60 14.02 -7.28
CA PRO A 36 -13.38 13.69 -6.10
C PRO A 36 -12.65 13.89 -4.76
N VAL A 37 -11.40 13.44 -4.65
CA VAL A 37 -10.61 13.56 -3.41
C VAL A 37 -10.30 15.02 -3.11
N ARG A 38 -9.85 15.77 -4.12
CA ARG A 38 -9.52 17.19 -3.97
C ARG A 38 -10.72 18.00 -3.51
N LEU A 39 -11.87 17.84 -4.16
CA LEU A 39 -13.10 18.57 -3.79
C LEU A 39 -13.57 18.21 -2.39
N ALA A 40 -13.50 16.93 -2.00
CA ALA A 40 -13.84 16.49 -0.64
C ALA A 40 -12.90 17.09 0.42
N ALA A 41 -11.59 17.07 0.14
CA ALA A 41 -10.58 17.66 1.00
C ALA A 41 -10.74 19.18 1.16
N GLU A 42 -11.01 19.89 0.06
CA GLU A 42 -11.28 21.35 0.06
C GLU A 42 -12.57 21.72 0.80
N ALA A 43 -13.60 20.87 0.71
CA ALA A 43 -14.82 21.00 1.50
C ALA A 43 -14.61 20.69 3.00
N GLY A 44 -13.42 20.20 3.35
CA GLY A 44 -12.98 19.95 4.70
C GLY A 44 -13.32 18.57 5.26
N ALA A 45 -13.75 17.65 4.40
CA ALA A 45 -14.05 16.28 4.77
C ALA A 45 -12.78 15.48 5.10
N ARG A 46 -12.93 14.46 5.95
CA ARG A 46 -11.93 13.40 6.08
C ARG A 46 -12.09 12.41 4.93
N VAL A 47 -10.98 12.06 4.27
CA VAL A 47 -10.97 11.27 3.03
C VAL A 47 -10.08 10.04 3.20
N LEU A 48 -10.65 8.87 2.93
CA LEU A 48 -9.89 7.64 2.74
C LEU A 48 -9.72 7.40 1.23
N CYS A 49 -8.48 7.33 0.76
CA CYS A 49 -8.11 7.20 -0.64
C CYS A 49 -7.46 5.85 -0.92
N GLU A 50 -8.02 5.08 -1.85
CA GLU A 50 -7.48 3.80 -2.30
C GLU A 50 -6.35 3.95 -3.32
N HIS A 51 -5.55 2.89 -3.49
CA HIS A 51 -4.58 2.78 -4.59
C HIS A 51 -5.24 2.23 -5.88
N PRO A 52 -4.82 2.65 -7.08
CA PRO A 52 -3.87 3.72 -7.37
C PRO A 52 -4.46 5.10 -7.09
N THR A 53 -3.65 6.00 -6.55
CA THR A 53 -4.10 7.27 -5.94
C THR A 53 -4.32 8.40 -6.94
N ALA A 54 -3.55 8.44 -8.03
CA ALA A 54 -3.66 9.43 -9.10
C ALA A 54 -2.99 8.92 -10.38
N ALA A 55 -3.24 9.59 -11.50
CA ALA A 55 -2.52 9.36 -12.75
C ALA A 55 -1.18 10.13 -12.84
N LYS A 56 -1.07 11.26 -12.12
CA LYS A 56 0.09 12.16 -12.16
C LYS A 56 0.52 12.55 -10.75
N GLU A 57 1.82 12.79 -10.57
CA GLU A 57 2.34 13.23 -9.27
C GLU A 57 1.77 14.59 -8.85
N ALA A 58 1.61 15.53 -9.80
CA ALA A 58 1.06 16.85 -9.51
C ALA A 58 -0.36 16.78 -8.94
N ASP A 59 -1.16 15.84 -9.44
CA ASP A 59 -2.53 15.60 -8.98
C ASP A 59 -2.52 15.03 -7.55
N LEU A 60 -1.69 14.01 -7.30
CA LEU A 60 -1.51 13.47 -5.95
C LEU A 60 -1.00 14.53 -4.96
N LYS A 61 -0.05 15.36 -5.39
CA LYS A 61 0.46 16.45 -4.56
C LYS A 61 -0.64 17.46 -4.21
N ALA A 62 -1.47 17.86 -5.17
CA ALA A 62 -2.59 18.75 -4.92
C ALA A 62 -3.64 18.12 -3.97
N MET A 63 -3.89 16.81 -4.06
CA MET A 63 -4.74 16.10 -3.08
C MET A 63 -4.14 16.15 -1.67
N VAL A 64 -2.84 15.87 -1.54
CA VAL A 64 -2.13 15.91 -0.26
C VAL A 64 -2.12 17.31 0.33
N ASP A 65 -1.84 18.32 -0.48
CA ASP A 65 -1.81 19.73 -0.04
C ASP A 65 -3.22 20.21 0.40
N ALA A 66 -4.29 19.77 -0.27
CA ALA A 66 -5.67 20.11 0.10
C ALA A 66 -6.17 19.34 1.34
N GLY A 67 -5.80 18.06 1.46
CA GLY A 67 -6.28 17.15 2.50
C GLY A 67 -5.57 17.30 3.83
N GLY A 68 -4.24 17.51 3.80
CA GLY A 68 -3.41 17.52 5.00
C GLY A 68 -3.58 16.22 5.81
N ASP A 69 -3.73 16.36 7.13
CA ASP A 69 -3.96 15.27 8.08
C ASP A 69 -5.31 14.55 7.93
N ARG A 70 -6.23 15.12 7.15
CA ARG A 70 -7.55 14.54 6.87
C ARG A 70 -7.54 13.58 5.69
N LEU A 71 -6.43 13.49 4.95
CA LEU A 71 -6.27 12.53 3.87
C LEU A 71 -5.48 11.32 4.36
N THR A 72 -6.11 10.15 4.31
CA THR A 72 -5.51 8.87 4.64
C THR A 72 -5.50 7.98 3.41
N PHE A 73 -4.40 7.25 3.20
CA PHE A 73 -4.30 6.29 2.10
C PHE A 73 -4.54 4.87 2.60
N ALA A 74 -5.32 4.10 1.84
CA ALA A 74 -5.73 2.77 2.25
C ALA A 74 -4.56 1.80 2.18
N SER A 75 -4.14 1.31 3.34
CA SER A 75 -3.13 0.25 3.45
C SER A 75 -3.43 -0.63 4.67
N PRO A 76 -4.44 -1.53 4.59
CA PRO A 76 -5.00 -2.22 5.76
C PRO A 76 -3.96 -2.92 6.64
N ALA A 77 -2.96 -3.55 6.03
CA ALA A 77 -1.88 -4.25 6.74
C ALA A 77 -1.04 -3.33 7.65
N CYS A 78 -0.95 -2.04 7.35
CA CYS A 78 -0.23 -1.07 8.19
C CYS A 78 -0.92 -0.84 9.56
N HIS A 79 -2.22 -1.16 9.66
CA HIS A 79 -3.05 -0.97 10.85
C HIS A 79 -3.18 -2.23 11.72
N GLY A 80 -2.64 -3.38 11.29
CA GLY A 80 -2.68 -4.63 12.07
C GLY A 80 -1.87 -4.54 13.36
N GLU A 81 -2.40 -5.05 14.47
CA GLU A 81 -1.69 -5.12 15.75
C GLU A 81 -0.44 -5.98 15.63
N ALA A 82 -0.51 -7.09 14.89
CA ALA A 82 0.65 -7.94 14.64
C ALA A 82 1.77 -7.19 13.90
N PHE A 83 1.43 -6.32 12.93
CA PHE A 83 2.42 -5.50 12.25
C PHE A 83 2.98 -4.42 13.16
N ALA A 84 2.15 -3.82 14.03
CA ALA A 84 2.63 -2.86 15.03
C ALA A 84 3.67 -3.49 15.97
N VAL A 85 3.49 -4.75 16.38
CA VAL A 85 4.49 -5.52 17.15
C VAL A 85 5.78 -5.72 16.36
N VAL A 86 5.71 -6.07 15.08
CA VAL A 86 6.89 -6.22 14.21
C VAL A 86 7.64 -4.89 14.10
N ARG A 87 6.96 -3.78 13.80
CA ARG A 87 7.60 -2.46 13.72
C ARG A 87 8.29 -2.08 15.03
N LYS A 88 7.61 -2.28 16.17
CA LYS A 88 8.17 -2.00 17.49
C LYS A 88 9.40 -2.85 17.76
N GLY A 89 9.34 -4.15 17.47
CA GLY A 89 10.48 -5.07 17.67
C GLY A 89 11.69 -4.69 16.82
N ILE A 90 11.49 -4.23 15.59
CA ILE A 90 12.56 -3.72 14.73
C ILE A 90 13.13 -2.42 15.30
N ALA A 91 12.27 -1.46 15.66
CA ALA A 91 12.68 -0.17 16.25
C ALA A 91 13.43 -0.34 17.58
N ASP A 92 13.07 -1.35 18.37
CA ASP A 92 13.74 -1.72 19.62
C ASP A 92 15.06 -2.51 19.38
N GLY A 93 15.47 -2.69 18.12
CA GLY A 93 16.76 -3.28 17.71
C GLY A 93 16.76 -4.80 17.60
N GLY A 94 15.59 -5.46 17.59
CA GLY A 94 15.44 -6.92 17.64
C GLY A 94 16.07 -7.69 16.48
N ILE A 95 16.31 -7.04 15.33
CA ILE A 95 17.00 -7.62 14.17
C ILE A 95 18.34 -6.95 13.85
N GLY A 96 18.77 -5.98 14.67
CA GLY A 96 19.92 -5.12 14.38
C GLY A 96 19.66 -4.14 13.24
N ASP A 97 20.67 -3.89 12.40
CA ASP A 97 20.56 -2.95 11.29
C ASP A 97 19.80 -3.62 10.13
N LEU A 98 18.66 -3.04 9.73
CA LEU A 98 17.88 -3.53 8.60
C LEU A 98 18.71 -3.47 7.32
N THR A 99 18.78 -4.59 6.60
CA THR A 99 19.51 -4.71 5.33
C THR A 99 18.55 -4.92 4.15
N THR A 100 17.55 -5.77 4.32
CA THR A 100 16.70 -6.25 3.22
C THR A 100 15.24 -6.36 3.66
N VAL A 101 14.34 -5.98 2.76
CA VAL A 101 12.90 -6.24 2.88
C VAL A 101 12.48 -7.14 1.72
N LEU A 102 11.86 -8.27 2.02
CA LEU A 102 11.29 -9.16 1.01
C LEU A 102 9.79 -9.18 1.19
N GLY A 103 9.01 -9.09 0.11
CA GLY A 103 7.55 -9.14 0.24
C GLY A 103 6.87 -9.78 -0.94
N SER A 104 5.68 -10.31 -0.69
CA SER A 104 4.81 -10.81 -1.76
C SER A 104 3.36 -10.48 -1.48
N LEU A 105 2.62 -10.20 -2.55
CA LEU A 105 1.18 -9.95 -2.48
C LEU A 105 0.50 -10.52 -3.73
N THR A 106 -0.57 -11.26 -3.49
CA THR A 106 -1.44 -11.77 -4.54
C THR A 106 -2.75 -10.98 -4.57
N THR A 107 -3.12 -10.47 -5.74
CA THR A 107 -4.34 -9.69 -5.99
C THR A 107 -5.21 -10.35 -7.07
N SER A 108 -6.51 -10.04 -7.08
CA SER A 108 -7.44 -10.44 -8.15
C SER A 108 -7.55 -9.39 -9.26
N ALA A 109 -6.98 -8.19 -9.05
CA ALA A 109 -6.99 -7.09 -9.99
C ALA A 109 -6.08 -7.37 -11.21
N ASP A 110 -6.45 -6.79 -12.34
CA ASP A 110 -5.56 -6.67 -13.49
C ASP A 110 -4.53 -5.57 -13.24
N GLY A 111 -3.33 -5.74 -13.77
CA GLY A 111 -2.25 -4.78 -13.53
C GLY A 111 -1.70 -4.86 -12.12
N VAL A 112 -1.13 -6.02 -11.79
CA VAL A 112 -0.64 -6.34 -10.44
C VAL A 112 0.40 -5.37 -9.90
N LEU A 113 1.17 -4.69 -10.76
CA LEU A 113 2.19 -3.75 -10.32
C LEU A 113 1.55 -2.59 -9.55
N GLY A 114 0.61 -1.87 -10.16
CA GLY A 114 -0.11 -0.78 -9.51
C GLY A 114 -1.09 -1.25 -8.42
N ALA A 115 -1.63 -2.47 -8.54
CA ALA A 115 -2.63 -2.98 -7.61
C ALA A 115 -2.04 -3.65 -6.34
N ALA A 116 -0.76 -4.04 -6.34
CA ALA A 116 -0.16 -4.78 -5.22
C ALA A 116 1.13 -4.13 -4.68
N ALA A 117 1.97 -3.53 -5.54
CA ALA A 117 3.23 -2.94 -5.07
C ALA A 117 3.04 -1.82 -4.03
N PRO A 118 2.03 -0.92 -4.13
CA PRO A 118 1.85 0.12 -3.12
C PRO A 118 1.71 -0.41 -1.69
N TYR A 119 0.91 -1.46 -1.50
CA TYR A 119 0.70 -2.05 -0.17
C TYR A 119 1.97 -2.66 0.44
N LEU A 120 2.86 -3.22 -0.40
CA LEU A 120 4.16 -3.74 0.06
C LEU A 120 5.15 -2.60 0.34
N LEU A 121 5.11 -1.54 -0.46
CA LEU A 121 5.92 -0.34 -0.28
C LEU A 121 5.54 0.40 1.00
N ASP A 122 4.25 0.51 1.31
CA ASP A 122 3.78 1.17 2.53
C ASP A 122 4.25 0.42 3.79
N LEU A 123 4.26 -0.91 3.78
CA LEU A 123 4.81 -1.73 4.87
C LEU A 123 6.33 -1.53 5.03
N ALA A 124 7.06 -1.37 3.92
CA ALA A 124 8.49 -1.08 3.98
C ALA A 124 8.77 0.34 4.47
N ASP A 125 8.04 1.34 3.98
CA ASP A 125 8.16 2.75 4.37
C ASP A 125 7.88 2.94 5.86
N ALA A 126 6.89 2.22 6.40
CA ALA A 126 6.56 2.23 7.82
C ALA A 126 7.68 1.70 8.74
N VAL A 127 8.63 0.93 8.21
CA VAL A 127 9.82 0.46 8.94
C VAL A 127 11.06 1.30 8.63
N LEU A 128 11.20 1.74 7.38
CA LEU A 128 12.33 2.56 6.90
C LEU A 128 12.23 4.03 7.31
N GLY A 129 11.09 4.48 7.82
CA GLY A 129 10.93 5.84 8.34
C GLY A 129 11.03 6.93 7.26
N GLY A 130 10.55 6.63 6.05
CA GLY A 130 10.56 7.59 4.94
C GLY A 130 11.89 7.71 4.20
N GLU A 131 12.80 6.75 4.37
CA GLU A 131 14.06 6.69 3.64
C GLU A 131 13.83 6.82 2.12
N PRO A 132 14.48 7.77 1.42
CA PRO A 132 14.24 7.96 0.00
C PRO A 132 14.78 6.79 -0.84
N ALA A 133 13.97 6.33 -1.77
CA ALA A 133 14.43 5.44 -2.83
C ALA A 133 15.48 6.15 -3.71
N ARG A 134 16.49 5.39 -4.13
CA ARG A 134 17.55 5.83 -5.04
C ARG A 134 17.37 5.27 -6.44
N GLN A 135 17.01 4.00 -6.56
CA GLN A 135 16.92 3.31 -7.83
C GLN A 135 15.86 2.21 -7.77
N VAL A 136 15.12 2.03 -8.85
CA VAL A 136 14.08 1.01 -8.98
C VAL A 136 14.36 0.17 -10.22
N TYR A 137 14.26 -1.15 -10.10
CA TYR A 137 14.24 -2.08 -11.22
C TYR A 137 12.96 -2.90 -11.17
N ALA A 138 12.32 -3.15 -12.31
CA ALA A 138 11.14 -3.98 -12.36
C ALA A 138 11.02 -4.79 -13.65
N GLN A 139 10.32 -5.91 -13.56
CA GLN A 139 9.86 -6.70 -14.70
C GLN A 139 8.40 -7.07 -14.50
N THR A 140 7.65 -7.09 -15.59
CA THR A 140 6.25 -7.51 -15.61
C THR A 140 6.03 -8.56 -16.70
N ASN A 141 4.93 -9.31 -16.58
CA ASN A 141 4.50 -10.21 -17.64
C ASN A 141 2.97 -10.27 -17.75
N ILE A 142 2.49 -10.80 -18.87
CA ILE A 142 1.06 -11.02 -19.18
C ILE A 142 0.77 -12.50 -19.49
N VAL A 143 1.59 -13.41 -18.94
CA VAL A 143 1.58 -14.84 -19.30
C VAL A 143 0.24 -15.51 -18.98
N LEU A 144 -0.43 -15.10 -17.89
CA LEU A 144 -1.77 -15.60 -17.59
C LEU A 144 -2.77 -14.98 -18.58
N SER A 145 -3.06 -15.74 -19.65
CA SER A 145 -3.86 -15.35 -20.81
C SER A 145 -5.31 -14.99 -20.49
N GLY A 146 -5.93 -14.21 -21.39
CA GLY A 146 -7.37 -13.88 -21.34
C GLY A 146 -7.70 -12.50 -20.76
N ARG A 147 -6.71 -11.69 -20.39
CA ARG A 147 -6.88 -10.31 -19.90
C ARG A 147 -5.76 -9.39 -20.40
N THR A 148 -5.97 -8.08 -20.35
CA THR A 148 -5.08 -7.06 -20.95
C THR A 148 -4.01 -6.51 -19.99
N GLY A 149 -4.13 -6.71 -18.68
CA GLY A 149 -3.17 -6.21 -17.67
C GLY A 149 -2.13 -7.23 -17.21
N GLU A 150 -1.10 -6.73 -16.52
CA GLU A 150 -0.02 -7.55 -15.96
C GLU A 150 -0.55 -8.68 -15.07
N SER A 151 -0.02 -9.90 -15.26
CA SER A 151 -0.31 -11.07 -14.44
C SER A 151 0.68 -11.31 -13.31
N ALA A 152 1.92 -10.86 -13.49
CA ALA A 152 2.95 -10.90 -12.47
C ALA A 152 3.87 -9.68 -12.64
N ALA A 153 4.42 -9.23 -11.52
CA ALA A 153 5.48 -8.23 -11.50
C ALA A 153 6.49 -8.56 -10.40
N VAL A 154 7.76 -8.31 -10.67
CA VAL A 154 8.81 -8.27 -9.65
C VAL A 154 9.42 -6.89 -9.69
N LEU A 155 9.57 -6.25 -8.54
CA LEU A 155 10.32 -5.01 -8.42
C LEU A 155 11.37 -5.07 -7.31
N THR A 156 12.46 -4.35 -7.51
CA THR A 156 13.53 -4.14 -6.53
C THR A 156 13.77 -2.65 -6.37
N VAL A 157 13.83 -2.19 -5.12
CA VAL A 157 14.10 -0.80 -4.75
C VAL A 157 15.39 -0.76 -3.95
N ARG A 158 16.35 0.06 -4.37
CA ARG A 158 17.53 0.40 -3.57
C ARG A 158 17.31 1.78 -2.94
N TYR A 159 17.45 1.87 -1.63
CA TYR A 159 17.32 3.09 -0.84
C TYR A 159 18.66 3.84 -0.75
N ARG A 160 18.66 5.12 -0.35
CA ARG A 160 19.91 5.93 -0.32
C ARG A 160 20.88 5.45 0.75
N SER A 161 20.39 4.99 1.89
CA SER A 161 21.16 4.33 2.95
C SER A 161 21.64 2.92 2.60
N GLY A 162 21.28 2.38 1.43
CA GLY A 162 21.81 1.13 0.89
C GLY A 162 20.94 -0.11 1.14
N GLN A 163 19.87 -0.01 1.95
CA GLN A 163 18.88 -1.08 2.07
C GLN A 163 18.25 -1.40 0.72
N VAL A 164 17.83 -2.65 0.59
CA VAL A 164 17.15 -3.14 -0.61
C VAL A 164 15.80 -3.73 -0.25
N ALA A 165 14.76 -3.37 -0.98
CA ALA A 165 13.48 -4.07 -0.94
C ALA A 165 13.27 -4.84 -2.24
N SER A 166 12.75 -6.07 -2.16
CA SER A 166 12.35 -6.86 -3.32
C SER A 166 10.94 -7.40 -3.13
N PHE A 167 10.09 -7.16 -4.12
CA PHE A 167 8.68 -7.47 -4.06
C PHE A 167 8.22 -8.27 -5.25
N ASP A 168 7.35 -9.25 -4.98
CA ASP A 168 6.72 -10.10 -5.96
C ASP A 168 5.19 -9.94 -5.89
N CYS A 169 4.61 -9.53 -7.01
CA CYS A 169 3.20 -9.21 -7.16
C CYS A 169 2.58 -10.20 -8.13
N ARG A 170 1.50 -10.87 -7.73
CA ARG A 170 0.87 -11.93 -8.56
C ARG A 170 -0.62 -11.74 -8.69
N ARG A 171 -1.16 -12.22 -9.82
CA ARG A 171 -2.60 -12.35 -10.02
C ARG A 171 -3.07 -13.76 -9.68
N SER A 172 -4.13 -13.87 -8.89
CA SER A 172 -4.84 -15.13 -8.67
C SER A 172 -6.34 -14.89 -8.50
N GLY A 173 -7.18 -15.78 -9.04
CA GLY A 173 -8.62 -15.78 -8.77
C GLY A 173 -8.95 -16.10 -7.31
N SER A 174 -8.03 -16.72 -6.58
CA SER A 174 -8.13 -17.02 -5.14
C SER A 174 -7.35 -16.03 -4.27
N ALA A 175 -7.05 -14.84 -4.79
CA ALA A 175 -6.32 -13.81 -4.06
C ALA A 175 -7.06 -13.40 -2.78
N THR A 176 -6.30 -13.27 -1.70
CA THR A 176 -6.81 -12.88 -0.38
C THR A 176 -6.56 -11.40 -0.08
N GLY A 177 -5.70 -10.74 -0.85
CA GLY A 177 -5.27 -9.36 -0.61
C GLY A 177 -4.37 -9.20 0.61
N ARG A 178 -3.87 -10.30 1.20
CA ARG A 178 -3.07 -10.27 2.42
C ARG A 178 -1.58 -10.44 2.10
N PRO A 179 -0.73 -9.45 2.43
CA PRO A 179 0.70 -9.52 2.14
C PRO A 179 1.46 -10.40 3.13
N THR A 180 2.59 -10.92 2.67
CA THR A 180 3.63 -11.49 3.54
C THR A 180 4.91 -10.70 3.32
N VAL A 181 5.54 -10.21 4.38
CA VAL A 181 6.77 -9.40 4.33
C VAL A 181 7.77 -9.89 5.36
N THR A 182 9.03 -10.06 4.95
CA THR A 182 10.14 -10.42 5.82
C THR A 182 11.14 -9.29 5.87
N PHE A 183 11.43 -8.83 7.08
CA PHE A 183 12.46 -7.83 7.37
C PHE A 183 13.71 -8.55 7.86
N ILE A 184 14.85 -8.30 7.21
CA ILE A 184 16.11 -8.99 7.46
C ILE A 184 17.14 -7.95 7.89
N GLY A 185 17.68 -8.11 9.10
CA GLY A 185 18.80 -7.33 9.60
C GLY A 185 20.05 -8.19 9.82
N ASP A 186 21.11 -7.57 10.30
CA ASP A 186 22.41 -8.21 10.54
C ASP A 186 22.42 -9.17 11.75
N LYS A 187 21.43 -9.07 12.64
CA LYS A 187 21.30 -9.90 13.85
C LYS A 187 20.13 -10.87 13.83
N GLY A 188 19.25 -10.78 12.82
CA GLY A 188 18.10 -11.67 12.71
C GLY A 188 17.13 -11.25 11.63
N SER A 189 15.99 -11.94 11.57
CA SER A 189 14.89 -11.59 10.68
C SER A 189 13.55 -11.79 11.38
N VAL A 190 12.55 -11.06 10.90
CA VAL A 190 11.16 -11.17 11.36
C VAL A 190 10.25 -11.19 10.15
N GLN A 191 9.31 -12.14 10.13
CA GLN A 191 8.29 -12.25 9.09
C GLN A 191 6.94 -11.81 9.65
N TYR A 192 6.28 -10.95 8.90
CA TYR A 192 4.89 -10.58 9.08
C TYR A 192 4.05 -11.29 8.01
N ASP A 193 3.07 -12.08 8.43
CA ASP A 193 2.06 -12.67 7.57
C ASP A 193 0.68 -12.11 7.96
N ALA A 194 0.09 -11.33 7.06
CA ALA A 194 -1.21 -10.69 7.30
C ALA A 194 -2.37 -11.69 7.27
N GLY A 195 -2.18 -12.92 6.77
CA GLY A 195 -3.22 -13.93 6.62
C GLY A 195 -2.69 -15.35 6.76
N PRO A 196 -2.15 -15.72 7.92
CA PRO A 196 -1.64 -17.08 8.13
C PRO A 196 -2.77 -18.09 7.96
N ARG A 197 -2.48 -19.23 7.33
CA ARG A 197 -3.44 -20.34 7.27
C ARG A 197 -3.62 -20.93 8.65
N LEU A 198 -4.88 -21.17 9.04
CA LEU A 198 -5.17 -21.92 10.26
C LEU A 198 -4.82 -23.39 10.03
N LEU A 199 -4.14 -23.99 11.00
CA LEU A 199 -3.59 -25.35 10.91
C LEU A 199 -4.64 -26.44 11.17
N ASP A 200 -5.90 -26.07 11.42
CA ASP A 200 -7.01 -26.99 11.69
C ASP A 200 -7.65 -27.54 10.40
N GLY A 201 -6.80 -27.95 9.44
CA GLY A 201 -6.96 -29.03 8.43
C GLY A 201 -8.16 -29.07 7.48
N GLU A 202 -9.31 -28.53 7.84
CA GLU A 202 -10.59 -28.70 7.15
C GLU A 202 -11.20 -27.39 6.67
N ARG A 203 -10.73 -26.24 7.19
CA ARG A 203 -11.28 -24.93 6.83
C ARG A 203 -10.33 -24.14 5.94
N PRO A 204 -10.81 -23.62 4.79
CA PRO A 204 -10.04 -22.72 3.93
C PRO A 204 -9.89 -21.31 4.52
N GLU A 205 -10.23 -21.10 5.80
CA GLU A 205 -10.27 -19.80 6.46
C GLU A 205 -8.85 -19.29 6.77
N LEU A 206 -8.62 -18.00 6.49
CA LEU A 206 -7.39 -17.32 6.89
C LEU A 206 -7.54 -16.89 8.35
N GLY A 207 -6.49 -17.10 9.14
CA GLY A 207 -6.37 -16.53 10.46
C GLY A 207 -6.00 -15.05 10.41
N GLY A 208 -5.72 -14.46 11.57
CA GLY A 208 -5.32 -13.05 11.67
C GLY A 208 -6.50 -12.08 11.76
N GLU A 209 -6.17 -10.80 11.78
CA GLU A 209 -7.08 -9.72 12.13
C GLU A 209 -8.00 -9.32 10.98
N ASP A 210 -9.10 -8.63 11.29
CA ASP A 210 -9.87 -7.87 10.30
C ASP A 210 -9.18 -6.53 10.05
N LEU A 211 -8.21 -6.55 9.13
CA LEU A 211 -7.36 -5.38 8.82
C LEU A 211 -8.15 -4.20 8.24
N HIS A 212 -9.26 -4.46 7.54
CA HIS A 212 -10.11 -3.37 7.03
C HIS A 212 -10.88 -2.71 8.17
N ALA A 213 -11.40 -3.50 9.12
CA ALA A 213 -12.04 -2.93 10.31
C ALA A 213 -11.06 -2.11 11.16
N LEU A 214 -9.82 -2.57 11.32
CA LEU A 214 -8.76 -1.82 12.02
C LEU A 214 -8.41 -0.52 11.31
N LEU A 215 -8.18 -0.56 9.99
CA LEU A 215 -7.96 0.64 9.20
C LEU A 215 -9.10 1.65 9.34
N LEU A 216 -10.36 1.19 9.25
CA LEU A 216 -11.51 2.06 9.38
C LEU A 216 -11.61 2.65 10.78
N LYS A 217 -11.40 1.85 11.82
CA LYS A 217 -11.38 2.33 13.21
C LYS A 217 -10.35 3.46 13.40
N ASP A 218 -9.13 3.25 12.91
CA ASP A 218 -8.04 4.22 12.97
C ASP A 218 -8.38 5.50 12.20
N PHE A 219 -8.82 5.36 10.96
CA PHE A 219 -9.27 6.46 10.11
C PHE A 219 -10.37 7.32 10.78
N LEU A 220 -11.37 6.68 11.40
CA LEU A 220 -12.45 7.34 12.10
C LEU A 220 -11.96 8.07 13.37
N ALA A 221 -11.03 7.48 14.09
CA ALA A 221 -10.40 8.10 15.25
C ALA A 221 -9.46 9.26 14.85
N GLY A 222 -9.05 9.37 13.58
CA GLY A 222 -8.03 10.33 13.16
C GLY A 222 -6.64 9.98 13.72
N THR A 223 -6.42 8.70 13.98
CA THR A 223 -5.18 8.14 14.54
C THR A 223 -4.77 6.97 13.68
N GLY A 224 -3.48 6.72 13.46
CA GLY A 224 -3.09 5.49 12.79
C GLY A 224 -1.66 5.53 12.27
N ALA A 225 -1.14 4.34 12.01
CA ALA A 225 0.20 4.13 11.44
C ALA A 225 0.16 3.85 9.93
N GLY A 226 -0.97 4.16 9.28
CA GLY A 226 -1.12 4.05 7.82
C GLY A 226 -0.31 5.12 7.09
N PRO A 227 -0.13 4.96 5.76
CA PRO A 227 0.59 5.92 4.93
C PRO A 227 -0.04 7.31 4.95
N ASP A 228 0.79 8.32 5.16
CA ASP A 228 0.45 9.74 5.04
C ASP A 228 0.69 10.26 3.61
N GLY A 229 0.43 11.56 3.38
CA GLY A 229 0.67 12.20 2.09
C GLY A 229 2.12 12.07 1.58
N PRO A 230 3.13 12.42 2.39
CA PRO A 230 4.53 12.16 2.05
C PRO A 230 4.84 10.71 1.69
N SER A 231 4.36 9.73 2.45
CA SER A 231 4.50 8.29 2.13
C SER A 231 3.85 7.95 0.81
N ALA A 232 2.62 8.41 0.56
CA ALA A 232 1.92 8.16 -0.70
C ALA A 232 2.65 8.74 -1.91
N LEU A 233 3.26 9.93 -1.78
CA LEU A 233 4.10 10.52 -2.84
C LEU A 233 5.37 9.70 -3.11
N ARG A 234 6.03 9.19 -2.06
CA ARG A 234 7.18 8.28 -2.22
C ARG A 234 6.77 6.99 -2.93
N THR A 235 5.70 6.35 -2.46
CA THR A 235 5.14 5.13 -3.06
C THR A 235 4.78 5.38 -4.53
N PHE A 236 4.11 6.49 -4.85
CA PHE A 236 3.77 6.86 -6.23
C PHE A 236 5.01 6.95 -7.12
N ARG A 237 6.04 7.67 -6.69
CA ARG A 237 7.30 7.83 -7.45
C ARG A 237 7.98 6.49 -7.72
N ILE A 238 8.01 5.60 -6.73
CA ILE A 238 8.59 4.25 -6.89
C ILE A 238 7.78 3.44 -7.90
N VAL A 239 6.45 3.48 -7.85
CA VAL A 239 5.58 2.76 -8.79
C VAL A 239 5.72 3.28 -10.21
N GLN A 240 5.80 4.60 -10.41
CA GLN A 240 6.05 5.19 -11.74
C GLN A 240 7.42 4.76 -12.30
N ALA A 241 8.47 4.80 -11.48
CA ALA A 241 9.79 4.31 -11.87
C ALA A 241 9.79 2.79 -12.15
N ALA A 242 8.98 2.01 -11.45
CA ALA A 242 8.80 0.59 -11.73
C ALA A 242 8.12 0.36 -13.09
N TYR A 243 7.09 1.15 -13.44
CA TYR A 243 6.49 1.08 -14.78
C TYR A 243 7.49 1.46 -15.88
N GLU A 244 8.26 2.54 -15.70
CA GLU A 244 9.32 2.93 -16.63
C GLU A 244 10.40 1.84 -16.76
N SER A 245 10.82 1.24 -15.63
CA SER A 245 11.81 0.17 -15.63
C SER A 245 11.30 -1.08 -16.35
N ALA A 246 10.05 -1.49 -16.11
CA ALA A 246 9.44 -2.62 -16.78
C ALA A 246 9.30 -2.39 -18.30
N HIS A 247 9.04 -1.14 -18.71
CA HIS A 247 8.94 -0.78 -20.12
C HIS A 247 10.30 -0.77 -20.83
N THR A 248 11.34 -0.26 -20.17
CA THR A 248 12.68 -0.08 -20.76
C THR A 248 13.60 -1.28 -20.55
N GLY A 249 13.29 -2.14 -19.59
CA GLY A 249 14.15 -3.24 -19.13
C GLY A 249 15.41 -2.77 -18.40
N GLN A 250 15.47 -1.50 -17.99
CA GLN A 250 16.63 -0.89 -17.32
C GLN A 250 16.26 -0.38 -15.92
N PRO A 251 17.20 -0.35 -14.96
CA PRO A 251 16.98 0.34 -13.69
C PRO A 251 16.76 1.84 -13.91
N VAL A 252 15.84 2.42 -13.14
CA VAL A 252 15.49 3.86 -13.16
C VAL A 252 16.00 4.51 -11.89
N ASP A 253 16.81 5.56 -12.02
CA ASP A 253 17.29 6.36 -10.89
C ASP A 253 16.25 7.42 -10.49
N LEU A 254 16.01 7.55 -9.17
CA LEU A 254 15.10 8.55 -8.62
C LEU A 254 15.88 9.79 -8.15
N PRO A 255 15.34 11.01 -8.38
CA PRO A 255 15.97 12.23 -7.94
C PRO A 255 16.13 12.28 -6.41
N PRO A 256 17.08 13.09 -5.89
CA PRO A 256 17.11 13.41 -4.46
C PRO A 256 15.78 14.01 -4.01
N ALA A 257 15.30 13.60 -2.84
CA ALA A 257 14.15 14.23 -2.22
C ALA A 257 14.48 15.73 -2.03
N GLY A 258 13.69 16.59 -2.65
CA GLY A 258 13.73 18.04 -2.44
C GLY A 258 12.97 18.44 -1.18
#